data_AF-A0A4Q2K2T1-F1
#
_entry.id   AF-A0A4Q2K2T1-F1
#
_cell.length_a   1.000
_cell.length_b   1.000
_cell.length_c   1.000
_cell.angle_alpha   90.00
_cell.angle_beta   90.00
_cell.angle_gamma   90.00
#
_symmetry.space_group_name_H-M   'P 1'
#
loop_
_entity.id
_entity.type
_entity.pdbx_description
1 polymer ?
#
loop_
_entity_poly.entity_id
_entity_poly.type
_entity_poly.pdbx_seq_one_letter_code
_entity_poly.pdbx_strand_id
1 'polypeptide(L)'
;MNIKNKPLPKFEVPASYEKYAEGGYLMDMRESEPDSFAAHKPAVSSAAGAQLDPAAELTPAAIAQGAEPADYELPDYELPDEPTFTDRVNAVVMCIGSQNALREALYKTLAFCEQPRDFTEVEDFIAATDEFVYSHIMQTPFAMIGMPTDAGGLSQTPLDEAGNPVTAEQLANLTADEADDLVATYRIEATDAGREAVRLLAPERRIEAQLSLRPHRRDTYFAVLDFCSTPRKFPEIEAFFKATPGLSQDIVADHHKLSPDFFVDKLDKAGALVWRGAWVATDAGKQMLEAHKRQTANAR
;
A
#
# COMPACT_ATOMS: atom_id res chain seq x y z
N MET A 1 36.92 -17.04 -23.48
CA MET A 1 36.71 -16.39 -22.16
C MET A 1 35.39 -16.89 -21.61
N ASN A 2 35.42 -17.56 -20.45
CA ASN A 2 34.32 -18.37 -19.90
C ASN A 2 33.49 -17.52 -18.92
N ILE A 3 32.21 -17.27 -19.22
CA ILE A 3 31.31 -16.37 -18.45
C ILE A 3 30.48 -17.19 -17.44
N LYS A 4 31.13 -18.07 -16.66
CA LYS A 4 30.47 -18.79 -15.57
C LYS A 4 31.08 -18.32 -14.25
N ASN A 5 30.23 -17.83 -13.35
CA ASN A 5 30.51 -17.34 -11.99
C ASN A 5 30.87 -15.86 -11.84
N LYS A 6 29.97 -14.96 -12.27
CA LYS A 6 29.79 -13.70 -11.53
C LYS A 6 28.66 -13.91 -10.53
N PRO A 7 28.88 -13.77 -9.21
CA PRO A 7 27.79 -13.78 -8.24
C PRO A 7 26.83 -12.63 -8.57
N LEU A 8 25.53 -12.91 -8.55
CA LEU A 8 24.50 -11.89 -8.72
C LEU A 8 24.69 -10.82 -7.63
N PRO A 9 24.54 -9.53 -7.95
CA PRO A 9 24.59 -8.47 -6.95
C PRO A 9 23.55 -8.77 -5.86
N LYS A 10 23.99 -8.83 -4.61
CA LYS A 10 23.10 -8.96 -3.45
C LYS A 10 22.28 -7.68 -3.38
N PHE A 11 21.01 -7.78 -3.72
CA PHE A 11 20.05 -6.70 -3.56
C PHE A 11 19.73 -6.61 -2.07
N GLU A 12 20.27 -5.59 -1.39
CA GLU A 12 19.83 -5.25 -0.03
C GLU A 12 18.42 -4.70 -0.15
N VAL A 13 17.46 -5.49 0.33
CA VAL A 13 16.07 -5.07 0.41
C VAL A 13 16.00 -4.04 1.54
N PRO A 14 15.40 -2.85 1.34
CA PRO A 14 15.22 -1.89 2.41
C PRO A 14 14.57 -2.55 3.63
N ALA A 15 15.04 -2.26 4.84
CA ALA A 15 14.55 -2.89 6.08
C ALA A 15 13.03 -2.73 6.31
N SER A 16 12.39 -1.79 5.61
CA SER A 16 10.92 -1.64 5.54
C SER A 16 10.24 -2.81 4.81
N TYR A 17 10.86 -3.39 3.79
CA TYR A 17 10.32 -4.50 3.00
C TYR A 17 10.42 -5.85 3.73
N GLU A 18 11.50 -6.08 4.49
CA GLU A 18 11.62 -7.28 5.34
C GLU A 18 10.48 -7.33 6.37
N LYS A 19 10.15 -6.18 6.99
CA LYS A 19 9.01 -6.06 7.91
C LYS A 19 7.65 -6.29 7.25
N TYR A 20 7.49 -5.98 5.97
CA TYR A 20 6.27 -6.29 5.21
C TYR A 20 6.18 -7.76 4.82
N ALA A 21 7.29 -8.35 4.37
CA ALA A 21 7.36 -9.77 4.03
C ALA A 21 7.12 -10.67 5.26
N GLU A 22 7.49 -10.20 6.46
CA GLU A 22 7.27 -10.91 7.72
C GLU A 22 5.86 -10.76 8.30
N GLY A 23 4.98 -9.94 7.71
CA GLY A 23 3.60 -9.76 8.20
C GLY A 23 3.48 -9.08 9.57
N GLY A 24 4.49 -8.31 9.97
CA GLY A 24 4.65 -7.76 11.33
C GLY A 24 3.75 -6.57 11.72
N TYR A 25 2.78 -6.18 10.90
CA TYR A 25 1.72 -5.22 11.28
C TYR A 25 0.38 -5.92 11.60
N LEU A 26 0.43 -7.15 12.13
CA LEU A 26 -0.64 -7.62 12.98
C LEU A 26 -0.50 -6.87 14.31
N MET A 27 -1.33 -5.87 14.53
CA MET A 27 -1.52 -5.27 15.86
C MET A 27 -1.59 -6.38 16.91
N ASP A 28 -0.86 -6.21 18.00
CA ASP A 28 -0.86 -7.04 19.22
C ASP A 28 -2.29 -7.03 19.82
N MET A 29 -3.20 -7.78 19.20
CA MET A 29 -4.51 -8.13 19.76
C MET A 29 -4.26 -9.17 20.85
N ARG A 30 -3.79 -8.70 22.01
CA ARG A 30 -3.82 -9.51 23.22
C ARG A 30 -5.26 -9.87 23.49
N GLU A 31 -5.47 -11.18 23.52
CA GLU A 31 -6.70 -11.84 23.94
C GLU A 31 -7.20 -11.21 25.25
N SER A 32 -8.47 -10.82 25.24
CA SER A 32 -9.19 -10.37 26.41
C SER A 32 -9.39 -11.55 27.37
N GLU A 33 -8.87 -11.45 28.59
CA GLU A 33 -9.38 -12.20 29.73
C GLU A 33 -9.88 -11.26 30.84
N PRO A 34 -10.88 -11.70 31.63
CA PRO A 34 -11.86 -10.83 32.27
C PRO A 34 -11.47 -10.38 33.70
N ASP A 35 -11.99 -9.21 34.06
CA ASP A 35 -12.22 -8.64 35.40
C ASP A 35 -11.18 -8.89 36.50
N SER A 36 -10.50 -7.81 36.91
CA SER A 36 -10.38 -7.40 38.32
C SER A 36 -9.49 -6.17 38.43
N PHE A 37 -10.04 -5.00 38.75
CA PHE A 37 -9.66 -4.24 39.95
C PHE A 37 -10.35 -2.86 39.96
N ALA A 38 -11.26 -2.72 40.92
CA ALA A 38 -11.54 -1.44 41.54
C ALA A 38 -10.27 -0.85 42.17
N ALA A 39 -10.27 0.47 42.33
CA ALA A 39 -9.34 1.29 43.11
C ALA A 39 -8.04 1.73 42.41
N HIS A 40 -8.08 2.91 41.78
CA HIS A 40 -7.47 4.14 42.33
C HIS A 40 -7.77 5.35 41.43
N LYS A 41 -8.52 6.32 41.95
CA LYS A 41 -8.59 7.70 41.43
C LYS A 41 -7.50 8.54 42.09
N PRO A 42 -6.93 9.52 41.38
CA PRO A 42 -6.99 10.90 41.84
C PRO A 42 -7.37 11.86 40.68
N ALA A 43 -8.43 12.64 40.82
CA ALA A 43 -8.51 13.97 41.46
C ALA A 43 -8.16 15.11 40.48
N VAL A 44 -9.19 15.67 39.85
CA VAL A 44 -9.16 17.00 39.22
C VAL A 44 -9.97 17.94 40.11
N SER A 45 -9.32 18.97 40.63
CA SER A 45 -9.95 20.09 41.33
C SER A 45 -9.88 21.33 40.43
N SER A 46 -11.06 21.84 40.09
CA SER A 46 -11.35 23.23 39.70
C SER A 46 -11.04 24.17 40.89
N ALA A 47 -10.91 25.50 40.84
CA ALA A 47 -11.37 26.54 39.93
C ALA A 47 -10.70 27.91 40.26
N ALA A 48 -11.03 28.91 39.42
CA ALA A 48 -11.14 30.37 39.65
C ALA A 48 -10.09 31.19 38.87
N GLY A 49 -10.43 32.16 38.01
CA GLY A 49 -11.70 32.83 37.71
C GLY A 49 -11.40 34.32 37.52
N ALA A 50 -11.64 34.88 36.32
CA ALA A 50 -11.78 36.32 36.14
C ALA A 50 -12.55 36.65 34.85
N GLN A 51 -13.68 37.30 35.06
CA GLN A 51 -14.66 37.87 34.15
C GLN A 51 -14.03 38.76 33.05
N LEU A 52 -14.58 38.69 31.83
CA LEU A 52 -14.44 39.70 30.79
C LEU A 52 -15.60 40.70 30.93
N ASP A 53 -15.30 42.00 30.93
CA ASP A 53 -16.29 43.08 30.77
C ASP A 53 -15.98 43.86 29.47
N PRO A 54 -16.98 44.19 28.61
CA PRO A 54 -16.76 44.74 27.29
C PRO A 54 -17.08 46.25 27.25
N ALA A 55 -16.06 47.11 27.18
CA ALA A 55 -16.09 48.45 26.58
C ALA A 55 -14.88 49.27 27.09
N ALA A 56 -13.82 49.35 26.28
CA ALA A 56 -12.86 50.43 26.39
C ALA A 56 -12.23 50.67 25.01
N GLU A 57 -12.50 51.85 24.48
CA GLU A 57 -12.02 52.37 23.21
C GLU A 57 -10.49 52.31 23.13
N LEU A 58 -9.98 51.69 22.07
CA LEU A 58 -8.57 51.79 21.71
C LEU A 58 -8.33 53.17 21.09
N THR A 59 -7.80 54.11 21.88
CA THR A 59 -7.25 55.37 21.35
C THR A 59 -5.81 55.15 20.85
N PRO A 60 -5.41 55.73 19.70
CA PRO A 60 -4.14 55.43 19.02
C PRO A 60 -2.95 56.24 19.58
N ALA A 61 -2.74 56.25 20.91
CA ALA A 61 -1.76 57.14 21.56
C ALA A 61 -0.84 56.46 22.59
N ALA A 62 -0.32 55.28 22.28
CA ALA A 62 0.79 54.68 23.04
C ALA A 62 1.86 54.08 22.12
N ILE A 63 2.25 54.83 21.09
CA ILE A 63 3.53 54.65 20.39
C ILE A 63 4.48 55.70 20.95
N ALA A 64 5.30 55.34 21.93
CA ALA A 64 6.59 55.97 22.24
C ALA A 64 7.15 55.43 23.56
N GLN A 65 7.77 54.25 23.51
CA GLN A 65 8.87 53.89 24.39
C GLN A 65 9.66 52.79 23.69
N GLY A 66 10.84 53.17 23.19
CA GLY A 66 11.77 52.27 22.51
C GLY A 66 12.32 51.24 23.49
N ALA A 67 11.66 50.08 23.55
CA ALA A 67 12.32 48.84 23.89
C ALA A 67 12.91 48.29 22.59
N GLU A 68 14.25 48.23 22.49
CA GLU A 68 14.88 47.44 21.43
C GLU A 68 14.32 46.02 21.52
N PRO A 69 13.87 45.42 20.40
CA PRO A 69 13.48 44.03 20.41
C PRO A 69 14.73 43.23 20.78
N ALA A 70 14.67 42.52 21.91
CA ALA A 70 15.68 41.53 22.24
C ALA A 70 15.92 40.66 21.01
N ASP A 71 17.18 40.44 20.67
CA ASP A 71 17.62 39.58 19.58
C ASP A 71 17.01 38.19 19.74
N TYR A 72 15.83 37.99 19.16
CA TYR A 72 15.26 36.67 18.95
C TYR A 72 16.00 36.08 17.75
N GLU A 73 17.18 35.50 18.01
CA GLU A 73 17.80 34.56 17.09
C GLU A 73 16.79 33.43 16.87
N LEU A 74 16.10 33.47 15.73
CA LEU A 74 15.36 32.31 15.24
C LEU A 74 16.37 31.17 15.16
N PRO A 75 16.13 30.01 15.82
CA PRO A 75 17.01 28.88 15.66
C PRO A 75 17.14 28.58 14.17
N ASP A 76 18.36 28.31 13.70
CA ASP A 76 18.62 27.89 12.33
C ASP A 76 17.75 26.65 12.04
N TYR A 77 16.58 26.89 11.45
CA TYR A 77 15.71 25.85 10.94
C TYR A 77 16.36 25.36 9.64
N GLU A 78 17.28 24.40 9.78
CA GLU A 78 17.73 23.60 8.65
C GLU A 78 16.48 22.99 8.00
N LEU A 79 16.15 23.47 6.79
CA LEU A 79 15.11 22.87 5.97
C LEU A 79 15.48 21.40 5.79
N PRO A 80 14.53 20.46 5.99
CA PRO A 80 14.82 19.05 5.79
C PRO A 80 15.37 18.82 4.39
N ASP A 81 16.40 17.99 4.29
CA ASP A 81 17.00 17.60 3.00
C ASP A 81 15.92 17.13 2.02
N GLU A 82 16.10 17.46 0.74
CA GLU A 82 15.20 16.97 -0.30
C GLU A 82 15.15 15.42 -0.26
N PRO A 83 13.96 14.81 -0.34
CA PRO A 83 13.82 13.37 -0.22
C PRO A 83 14.58 12.66 -1.34
N THR A 84 15.44 11.72 -0.94
CA THR A 84 16.20 10.93 -1.91
C THR A 84 15.26 10.06 -2.77
N PHE A 85 15.76 9.56 -3.90
CA PHE A 85 14.97 8.62 -4.71
C PHE A 85 14.49 7.41 -3.90
N THR A 86 15.33 6.88 -3.02
CA THR A 86 14.99 5.76 -2.12
C THR A 86 13.87 6.15 -1.16
N ASP A 87 13.88 7.36 -0.61
CA ASP A 87 12.82 7.83 0.31
C ASP A 87 11.48 7.96 -0.42
N ARG A 88 11.50 8.50 -1.65
CA ARG A 88 10.29 8.56 -2.50
C ARG A 88 9.74 7.18 -2.82
N VAL A 89 10.58 6.24 -3.23
CA VAL A 89 10.16 4.84 -3.48
C VAL A 89 9.59 4.22 -2.21
N ASN A 90 10.23 4.42 -1.06
CA ASN A 90 9.74 3.91 0.22
C ASN A 90 8.37 4.49 0.57
N ALA A 91 8.12 5.79 0.35
CA ALA A 91 6.82 6.41 0.59
C ALA A 91 5.71 5.72 -0.22
N VAL A 92 5.95 5.47 -1.51
CA VAL A 92 5.00 4.78 -2.39
C VAL A 92 4.77 3.33 -1.93
N VAL A 93 5.84 2.60 -1.65
CA VAL A 93 5.75 1.21 -1.16
C VAL A 93 5.01 1.12 0.16
N MET A 94 5.23 2.04 1.10
CA MET A 94 4.51 2.11 2.38
C MET A 94 3.03 2.42 2.16
N CYS A 95 2.69 3.36 1.27
CA CYS A 95 1.32 3.73 0.93
C CYS A 95 0.53 2.53 0.41
N ILE A 96 1.10 1.79 -0.54
CA ILE A 96 0.46 0.61 -1.15
C ILE A 96 0.47 -0.59 -0.17
N GLY A 97 1.60 -0.79 0.54
CA GLY A 97 1.82 -1.94 1.41
C GLY A 97 0.94 -1.93 2.66
N SER A 98 0.70 -0.76 3.26
CA SER A 98 0.01 -0.62 4.55
C SER A 98 -1.48 -0.95 4.50
N GLN A 99 -2.08 -0.86 3.31
CA GLN A 99 -3.51 -1.01 3.11
C GLN A 99 -3.83 -2.40 2.56
N ASN A 100 -3.85 -3.42 3.43
CA ASN A 100 -4.04 -4.82 3.01
C ASN A 100 -5.18 -5.03 2.00
N ALA A 101 -6.35 -4.42 2.25
CA ALA A 101 -7.54 -4.57 1.41
C ALA A 101 -7.45 -3.81 0.07
N LEU A 102 -6.61 -2.78 -0.02
CA LEU A 102 -6.49 -1.91 -1.19
C LEU A 102 -5.22 -2.18 -2.00
N ARG A 103 -4.25 -2.91 -1.43
CA ARG A 103 -2.92 -3.14 -1.99
C ARG A 103 -2.96 -3.54 -3.46
N GLU A 104 -3.70 -4.58 -3.80
CA GLU A 104 -3.73 -5.08 -5.19
C GLU A 104 -4.34 -4.05 -6.14
N ALA A 105 -5.42 -3.39 -5.73
CA ALA A 105 -6.06 -2.37 -6.56
C ALA A 105 -5.12 -1.16 -6.75
N LEU A 106 -4.50 -0.65 -5.68
CA LEU A 106 -3.54 0.45 -5.75
C LEU A 106 -2.29 0.08 -6.58
N TYR A 107 -1.78 -1.14 -6.42
CA TYR A 107 -0.68 -1.66 -7.23
C TYR A 107 -1.05 -1.69 -8.72
N LYS A 108 -2.23 -2.23 -9.06
CA LYS A 108 -2.72 -2.30 -10.44
C LYS A 108 -2.95 -0.93 -11.03
N THR A 109 -3.49 0.03 -10.27
CA THR A 109 -3.63 1.43 -10.69
C THR A 109 -2.28 2.03 -11.03
N LEU A 110 -1.29 1.88 -10.14
CA LEU A 110 0.05 2.40 -10.38
C LEU A 110 0.70 1.77 -11.61
N ALA A 111 0.55 0.46 -11.81
CA ALA A 111 1.03 -0.26 -12.98
C ALA A 111 0.32 0.19 -14.28
N PHE A 112 -0.99 0.43 -14.23
CA PHE A 112 -1.77 0.91 -15.37
C PHE A 112 -1.32 2.30 -15.86
N CYS A 113 -0.89 3.13 -14.91
CA CYS A 113 -0.35 4.47 -15.13
C CYS A 113 1.15 4.50 -15.48
N GLU A 114 1.84 3.35 -15.67
CA GLU A 114 3.20 3.36 -16.24
C GLU A 114 3.24 4.01 -17.64
N GLN A 115 2.10 4.02 -18.31
CA GLN A 115 1.82 4.86 -19.47
C GLN A 115 0.89 6.01 -19.04
N PRO A 116 1.03 7.21 -19.62
CA PRO A 116 0.10 8.29 -19.35
C PRO A 116 -1.36 7.90 -19.66
N ARG A 117 -2.26 8.22 -18.75
CA ARG A 117 -3.71 7.97 -18.84
C ARG A 117 -4.49 9.26 -18.57
N ASP A 118 -5.70 9.34 -19.09
CA ASP A 118 -6.67 10.33 -18.62
C ASP A 118 -7.26 9.92 -17.26
N PHE A 119 -7.64 10.90 -16.44
CA PHE A 119 -8.21 10.66 -15.11
C PHE A 119 -9.40 9.70 -15.14
N THR A 120 -10.36 9.91 -16.06
CA THR A 120 -11.56 9.08 -16.16
C THR A 120 -11.21 7.65 -16.58
N GLU A 121 -10.22 7.47 -17.46
CA GLU A 121 -9.74 6.13 -17.82
C GLU A 121 -9.18 5.38 -16.60
N VAL A 122 -8.49 6.07 -15.70
CA VAL A 122 -7.97 5.46 -14.47
C VAL A 122 -9.10 5.11 -13.50
N GLU A 123 -10.13 5.96 -13.39
CA GLU A 123 -11.31 5.66 -12.56
C GLU A 123 -12.07 4.44 -13.06
N ASP A 124 -12.33 4.38 -14.36
CA ASP A 124 -12.99 3.25 -15.02
C ASP A 124 -12.16 1.96 -14.85
N PHE A 125 -10.83 2.06 -14.97
CA PHE A 125 -9.94 0.93 -14.73
C PHE A 125 -10.06 0.42 -13.29
N ILE A 126 -10.00 1.30 -12.29
CA ILE A 126 -10.16 0.93 -10.87
C ILE A 126 -11.49 0.24 -10.64
N ALA A 127 -12.58 0.83 -11.14
CA ALA A 127 -13.94 0.31 -10.99
C ALA A 127 -14.12 -1.08 -11.63
N ALA A 128 -13.34 -1.39 -12.67
CA ALA A 128 -13.34 -2.67 -13.36
C ALA A 128 -12.42 -3.73 -12.72
N THR A 129 -11.57 -3.37 -11.74
CA THR A 129 -10.70 -4.35 -11.07
C THR A 129 -11.51 -5.36 -10.25
N ASP A 130 -11.03 -6.61 -10.19
CA ASP A 130 -11.67 -7.65 -9.38
C ASP A 130 -11.80 -7.24 -7.91
N GLU A 131 -10.77 -6.59 -7.37
CA GLU A 131 -10.74 -6.14 -5.98
C GLU A 131 -11.85 -5.14 -5.68
N PHE A 132 -12.09 -4.21 -6.61
CA PHE A 132 -13.16 -3.22 -6.45
C PHE A 132 -14.53 -3.88 -6.57
N VAL A 133 -14.70 -4.76 -7.56
CA VAL A 133 -15.99 -5.43 -7.84
C VAL A 133 -16.38 -6.42 -6.74
N TYR A 134 -15.41 -7.16 -6.20
CA TYR A 134 -15.70 -8.31 -5.31
C TYR A 134 -15.31 -8.10 -3.84
N SER A 135 -14.42 -7.17 -3.50
CA SER A 135 -13.88 -7.04 -2.13
C SER A 135 -14.49 -5.91 -1.29
N HIS A 136 -15.62 -5.34 -1.70
CA HIS A 136 -16.32 -4.25 -0.97
C HIS A 136 -15.37 -3.11 -0.59
N ILE A 137 -14.53 -2.68 -1.53
CA ILE A 137 -13.69 -1.49 -1.34
C ILE A 137 -14.61 -0.29 -1.12
N MET A 138 -14.46 0.35 0.04
CA MET A 138 -15.29 1.51 0.42
C MET A 138 -14.77 2.83 -0.15
N GLN A 139 -13.52 2.84 -0.64
CA GLN A 139 -12.91 4.04 -1.21
C GLN A 139 -13.38 4.28 -2.63
N THR A 140 -13.53 5.54 -3.00
CA THR A 140 -13.85 5.92 -4.39
C THR A 140 -12.60 5.80 -5.27
N PRO A 141 -12.76 5.56 -6.58
CA PRO A 141 -11.65 5.60 -7.53
C PRO A 141 -10.82 6.90 -7.42
N PHE A 142 -11.47 8.06 -7.35
CA PHE A 142 -10.83 9.34 -7.04
C PHE A 142 -9.88 9.28 -5.83
N ALA A 143 -10.35 8.79 -4.67
CA ALA A 143 -9.53 8.67 -3.47
C ALA A 143 -8.35 7.70 -3.66
N MET A 144 -8.57 6.61 -4.41
CA MET A 144 -7.54 5.62 -4.73
C MET A 144 -6.48 6.14 -5.70
N ILE A 145 -6.78 7.14 -6.53
CA ILE A 145 -5.80 7.87 -7.35
C ILE A 145 -5.03 8.88 -6.49
N GLY A 146 -5.72 9.55 -5.56
CA GLY A 146 -5.13 10.49 -4.61
C GLY A 146 -4.04 9.85 -3.74
N MET A 147 -4.29 8.68 -3.16
CA MET A 147 -3.33 7.99 -2.28
C MET A 147 -1.91 7.82 -2.86
N PRO A 148 -1.72 7.21 -4.06
CA PRO A 148 -0.40 7.12 -4.68
C PRO A 148 0.08 8.46 -5.25
N THR A 149 -0.80 9.43 -5.54
CA THR A 149 -0.38 10.80 -5.89
C THR A 149 0.28 11.48 -4.71
N ASP A 150 -0.36 11.47 -3.55
CA ASP A 150 0.12 12.08 -2.31
C ASP A 150 1.42 11.43 -1.82
N ALA A 151 1.58 10.11 -2.08
CA ALA A 151 2.80 9.39 -1.81
C ALA A 151 3.93 9.63 -2.83
N GLY A 152 3.69 10.41 -3.89
CA GLY A 152 4.66 10.70 -4.95
C GLY A 152 4.87 9.58 -5.96
N GLY A 153 3.96 8.60 -6.02
CA GLY A 153 3.96 7.49 -6.97
C GLY A 153 3.28 7.81 -8.30
N LEU A 154 2.26 8.67 -8.27
CA LEU A 154 1.63 9.23 -9.46
C LEU A 154 1.90 10.73 -9.54
N SER A 155 2.08 11.24 -10.75
CA SER A 155 2.02 12.67 -11.07
C SER A 155 0.71 12.99 -11.78
N GLN A 156 0.15 14.16 -11.49
CA GLN A 156 -1.03 14.69 -12.17
C GLN A 156 -0.65 15.94 -12.95
N THR A 157 -1.00 15.99 -14.22
CA THR A 157 -0.79 17.17 -15.07
C THR A 157 -2.15 17.65 -15.57
N PRO A 158 -2.59 18.88 -15.23
CA PRO A 158 -3.85 19.42 -15.73
C PRO A 158 -3.79 19.60 -17.25
N LEU A 159 -4.90 19.30 -17.94
CA LEU A 159 -5.05 19.42 -19.37
C LEU A 159 -6.21 20.37 -19.72
N ASP A 160 -6.07 21.12 -20.81
CA ASP A 160 -7.15 21.93 -21.39
C ASP A 160 -8.14 21.08 -22.22
N GLU A 161 -9.20 21.69 -22.75
CA GLU A 161 -10.19 21.01 -23.62
C GLU A 161 -9.57 20.40 -24.89
N ALA A 162 -8.42 20.90 -25.34
CA ALA A 162 -7.69 20.38 -26.49
C ALA A 162 -6.68 19.28 -26.12
N GLY A 163 -6.57 18.93 -24.83
CA GLY A 163 -5.67 17.91 -24.30
C GLY A 163 -4.22 18.36 -24.12
N ASN A 164 -3.95 19.67 -24.18
CA ASN A 164 -2.61 20.22 -23.95
C ASN A 164 -2.36 20.43 -22.45
N PRO A 165 -1.12 20.22 -21.96
CA PRO A 165 -0.77 20.52 -20.59
C PRO A 165 -0.99 22.01 -20.25
N VAL A 166 -1.69 22.25 -19.16
CA VAL A 166 -1.82 23.57 -18.54
C VAL A 166 -0.62 23.79 -17.62
N THR A 167 0.12 24.87 -17.86
CA THR A 167 1.33 25.21 -17.10
C THR A 167 1.02 25.90 -15.78
N ALA A 168 1.93 25.81 -14.82
CA ALA A 168 1.79 26.49 -13.53
C ALA A 168 1.71 28.02 -13.71
N GLU A 169 2.41 28.57 -14.69
CA GLU A 169 2.40 30.01 -15.01
C GLU A 169 1.05 30.48 -15.55
N GLN A 170 0.35 29.62 -16.30
CA GLN A 170 -1.01 29.89 -16.75
C GLN A 170 -1.98 29.93 -15.57
N LEU A 171 -1.85 28.99 -14.63
CA LEU A 171 -2.73 28.91 -13.46
C LEU A 171 -2.44 30.02 -12.43
N ALA A 172 -1.18 30.44 -12.26
CA ALA A 172 -0.77 31.39 -11.23
C ALA A 172 -1.45 32.77 -11.32
N ASN A 173 -1.98 33.13 -12.49
CA ASN A 173 -2.61 34.42 -12.74
C ASN A 173 -4.14 34.35 -12.83
N LEU A 174 -4.73 33.17 -12.59
CA LEU A 174 -6.17 32.94 -12.68
C LEU A 174 -6.79 32.90 -11.28
N THR A 175 -8.06 33.30 -11.21
CA THR A 175 -8.91 32.97 -10.06
C THR A 175 -9.24 31.48 -10.05
N ALA A 176 -9.76 30.96 -8.93
CA ALA A 176 -10.14 29.55 -8.83
C ALA A 176 -11.17 29.15 -9.89
N ASP A 177 -12.21 29.97 -10.11
CA ASP A 177 -13.23 29.71 -11.12
C ASP A 177 -12.64 29.70 -12.55
N GLU A 178 -11.72 30.63 -12.86
CA GLU A 178 -11.06 30.66 -14.18
C GLU A 178 -10.08 29.49 -14.37
N ALA A 179 -9.45 29.02 -13.30
CA ALA A 179 -8.60 27.83 -13.34
C ALA A 179 -9.43 26.57 -13.57
N ASP A 180 -10.58 26.44 -12.91
CA ASP A 180 -11.51 25.32 -13.11
C ASP A 180 -12.09 25.31 -14.53
N ASP A 181 -12.40 26.48 -15.11
CA ASP A 181 -12.85 26.59 -16.50
C ASP A 181 -11.74 26.22 -17.50
N LEU A 182 -10.46 26.45 -17.16
CA LEU A 182 -9.33 26.13 -18.02
C LEU A 182 -8.96 24.63 -17.98
N VAL A 183 -9.06 24.00 -16.81
CA VAL A 183 -8.66 22.60 -16.62
C VAL A 183 -9.85 21.68 -16.92
N ALA A 184 -9.80 21.03 -18.09
CA ALA A 184 -10.83 20.09 -18.50
C ALA A 184 -10.68 18.71 -17.85
N THR A 185 -9.44 18.24 -17.65
CA THR A 185 -9.13 16.92 -17.07
C THR A 185 -7.68 16.87 -16.57
N TYR A 186 -7.25 15.72 -16.06
CA TYR A 186 -5.88 15.46 -15.63
C TYR A 186 -5.29 14.27 -16.35
N ARG A 187 -4.04 14.42 -16.79
CA ARG A 187 -3.18 13.31 -17.17
C ARG A 187 -2.54 12.71 -15.93
N ILE A 188 -2.68 11.41 -15.77
CA ILE A 188 -2.12 10.62 -14.69
C ILE A 188 -1.02 9.72 -15.23
N GLU A 189 0.16 9.78 -14.60
CA GLU A 189 1.32 8.98 -14.99
C GLU A 189 2.11 8.56 -13.75
N ALA A 190 2.69 7.36 -13.76
CA ALA A 190 3.60 6.91 -12.73
C ALA A 190 4.90 7.73 -12.76
N THR A 191 5.35 8.15 -11.58
CA THR A 191 6.66 8.79 -11.42
C THR A 191 7.79 7.76 -11.57
N ASP A 192 9.05 8.21 -11.51
CA ASP A 192 10.20 7.30 -11.41
C ASP A 192 10.11 6.39 -10.17
N ALA A 193 9.70 6.96 -9.03
CA ALA A 193 9.48 6.24 -7.79
C ALA A 193 8.29 5.27 -7.91
N GLY A 194 7.21 5.69 -8.58
CA GLY A 194 6.05 4.85 -8.87
C GLY A 194 6.41 3.59 -9.68
N ARG A 195 7.14 3.77 -10.79
CA ARG A 195 7.62 2.65 -11.63
C ARG A 195 8.51 1.69 -10.85
N GLU A 196 9.42 2.21 -10.01
CA GLU A 196 10.25 1.34 -9.18
C GLU A 196 9.43 0.60 -8.12
N ALA A 197 8.42 1.24 -7.52
CA ALA A 197 7.50 0.58 -6.60
C ALA A 197 6.71 -0.55 -7.29
N VAL A 198 6.24 -0.35 -8.54
CA VAL A 198 5.60 -1.42 -9.34
C VAL A 198 6.55 -2.60 -9.51
N ARG A 199 7.81 -2.34 -9.86
CA ARG A 199 8.82 -3.38 -10.02
C ARG A 199 9.07 -4.15 -8.71
N LEU A 200 9.10 -3.46 -7.56
CA LEU A 200 9.34 -4.06 -6.24
C LEU A 200 8.15 -4.86 -5.71
N LEU A 201 6.93 -4.40 -6.01
CA LEU A 201 5.67 -4.97 -5.55
C LEU A 201 5.04 -5.97 -6.54
N ALA A 202 5.70 -6.23 -7.67
CA ALA A 202 5.26 -7.19 -8.67
C ALA A 202 4.81 -8.53 -8.02
N PRO A 203 3.62 -9.07 -8.37
CA PRO A 203 3.09 -10.29 -7.79
C PRO A 203 4.10 -11.45 -7.83
N GLU A 204 4.84 -11.63 -8.91
CA GLU A 204 5.84 -12.69 -9.04
C GLU A 204 6.91 -12.63 -7.93
N ARG A 205 7.33 -11.42 -7.55
CA ARG A 205 8.31 -11.22 -6.46
C ARG A 205 7.69 -11.53 -5.10
N ARG A 206 6.45 -11.08 -4.87
CA ARG A 206 5.73 -11.33 -3.62
C ARG A 206 5.41 -12.81 -3.44
N ILE A 207 5.03 -13.49 -4.52
CA ILE A 207 4.81 -14.93 -4.54
C ILE A 207 6.11 -15.66 -4.22
N GLU A 208 7.23 -15.37 -4.90
CA GLU A 208 8.50 -16.04 -4.60
C GLU A 208 9.00 -15.76 -3.18
N ALA A 209 8.82 -14.54 -2.67
CA ALA A 209 9.10 -14.21 -1.26
C ALA A 209 8.26 -15.07 -0.31
N GLN A 210 6.96 -15.18 -0.55
CA GLN A 210 6.05 -16.01 0.25
C GLN A 210 6.45 -17.49 0.24
N LEU A 211 6.82 -18.02 -0.93
CA LEU A 211 7.27 -19.41 -1.09
C LEU A 211 8.63 -19.67 -0.41
N SER A 212 9.49 -18.65 -0.34
CA SER A 212 10.84 -18.75 0.24
C SER A 212 10.86 -18.62 1.76
N LEU A 213 9.85 -17.98 2.37
CA LEU A 213 9.78 -17.77 3.83
C LEU A 213 9.87 -19.09 4.62
N ARG A 214 9.17 -20.13 4.14
CA ARG A 214 9.13 -21.47 4.74
C ARG A 214 9.14 -22.53 3.64
N PRO A 215 10.33 -22.93 3.15
CA PRO A 215 10.45 -23.78 1.96
C PRO A 215 9.71 -25.12 2.04
N HIS A 216 9.54 -25.69 3.23
CA HIS A 216 8.80 -26.94 3.42
C HIS A 216 7.28 -26.81 3.17
N ARG A 217 6.74 -25.59 3.09
CA ARG A 217 5.34 -25.33 2.74
C ARG A 217 5.13 -25.11 1.24
N ARG A 218 6.21 -25.03 0.46
CA ARG A 218 6.19 -24.65 -0.97
C ARG A 218 5.28 -25.55 -1.80
N ASP A 219 5.34 -26.86 -1.58
CA ASP A 219 4.52 -27.82 -2.32
C ASP A 219 3.03 -27.70 -1.98
N THR A 220 2.69 -27.40 -0.71
CA THR A 220 1.30 -27.13 -0.33
C THR A 220 0.75 -25.89 -1.02
N TYR A 221 1.54 -24.80 -1.11
CA TYR A 221 1.13 -23.60 -1.84
C TYR A 221 0.86 -23.91 -3.32
N PHE A 222 1.74 -24.67 -3.99
CA PHE A 222 1.52 -25.05 -5.38
C PHE A 222 0.32 -25.98 -5.58
N ALA A 223 0.07 -26.91 -4.64
CA ALA A 223 -1.11 -27.77 -4.69
C ALA A 223 -2.42 -26.96 -4.58
N VAL A 224 -2.48 -25.95 -3.70
CA VAL A 224 -3.64 -25.05 -3.61
C VAL A 224 -3.79 -24.23 -4.88
N LEU A 225 -2.70 -23.70 -5.41
CA LEU A 225 -2.68 -22.89 -6.63
C LEU A 225 -3.12 -23.69 -7.87
N ASP A 226 -2.68 -24.94 -7.99
CA ASP A 226 -3.12 -25.86 -9.04
C ASP A 226 -4.61 -26.17 -8.91
N PHE A 227 -5.09 -26.46 -7.69
CA PHE A 227 -6.50 -26.71 -7.44
C PHE A 227 -7.40 -25.51 -7.79
N CYS A 228 -6.90 -24.29 -7.57
CA CYS A 228 -7.56 -23.03 -7.90
C CYS A 228 -7.27 -22.53 -9.34
N SER A 229 -6.62 -23.33 -10.18
CA SER A 229 -6.47 -23.01 -11.62
C SER A 229 -7.84 -22.96 -12.33
N THR A 230 -8.84 -23.64 -11.75
CA THR A 230 -10.27 -23.44 -11.99
C THR A 230 -10.90 -22.80 -10.75
N PRO A 231 -11.96 -21.98 -10.86
CA PRO A 231 -12.60 -21.35 -9.70
C PRO A 231 -13.03 -22.33 -8.62
N ARG A 232 -12.69 -22.05 -7.35
CA ARG A 232 -13.02 -22.87 -6.17
C ARG A 232 -13.63 -22.07 -5.04
N LYS A 233 -14.73 -22.55 -4.47
CA LYS A 233 -15.25 -22.04 -3.19
C LYS A 233 -14.46 -22.61 -2.03
N PHE A 234 -14.44 -21.89 -0.92
CA PHE A 234 -13.69 -22.31 0.27
C PHE A 234 -14.03 -23.72 0.77
N PRO A 235 -15.31 -24.17 0.83
CA PRO A 235 -15.64 -25.55 1.22
C PRO A 235 -15.04 -26.63 0.30
N GLU A 236 -14.84 -26.33 -0.99
CA GLU A 236 -14.16 -27.26 -1.92
C GLU A 236 -12.67 -27.37 -1.59
N ILE A 237 -12.04 -26.25 -1.21
CA ILE A 237 -10.64 -26.22 -0.78
C ILE A 237 -10.49 -27.00 0.53
N GLU A 238 -11.40 -26.84 1.49
CA GLU A 238 -11.39 -27.63 2.72
C GLU A 238 -11.54 -29.14 2.46
N ALA A 239 -12.44 -29.51 1.55
CA ALA A 239 -12.61 -30.90 1.12
C ALA A 239 -11.34 -31.45 0.46
N PHE A 240 -10.66 -30.64 -0.36
CA PHE A 240 -9.38 -30.99 -0.97
C PHE A 240 -8.29 -31.28 0.07
N PHE A 241 -8.17 -30.46 1.11
CA PHE A 241 -7.23 -30.71 2.21
C PHE A 241 -7.57 -31.98 3.00
N LYS A 242 -8.86 -32.25 3.25
CA LYS A 242 -9.30 -33.48 3.93
C LYS A 242 -9.01 -34.74 3.11
N ALA A 243 -9.11 -34.64 1.79
CA ALA A 243 -8.90 -35.75 0.87
C ALA A 243 -7.40 -36.00 0.53
N THR A 244 -6.51 -35.07 0.87
CA THR A 244 -5.09 -35.12 0.49
C THR A 244 -4.19 -35.26 1.74
N PRO A 245 -3.79 -36.48 2.10
CA PRO A 245 -2.91 -36.71 3.24
C PRO A 245 -1.59 -35.94 3.11
N GLY A 246 -1.14 -35.32 4.20
CA GLY A 246 0.14 -34.61 4.24
C GLY A 246 0.09 -33.14 3.81
N LEU A 247 -0.98 -32.69 3.15
CA LEU A 247 -1.08 -31.31 2.63
C LEU A 247 -1.05 -30.24 3.73
N SER A 248 -1.59 -30.56 4.91
CA SER A 248 -1.63 -29.66 6.08
C SER A 248 -0.44 -29.79 7.04
N GLN A 249 0.57 -30.61 6.71
CA GLN A 249 1.66 -30.90 7.65
C GLN A 249 2.67 -29.74 7.65
N ASP A 250 2.64 -28.94 8.71
CA ASP A 250 3.75 -28.04 9.02
C ASP A 250 4.73 -28.78 9.94
N ILE A 251 5.95 -28.99 9.46
CA ILE A 251 6.97 -29.83 10.10
C ILE A 251 7.59 -29.15 11.34
N VAL A 252 7.32 -27.85 11.55
CA VAL A 252 8.04 -27.04 12.56
C VAL A 252 7.41 -27.11 13.96
N ALA A 253 6.18 -27.59 14.10
CA ALA A 253 5.60 -27.94 15.40
C ALA A 253 4.51 -29.01 15.21
N ASP A 254 4.74 -30.21 15.76
CA ASP A 254 3.88 -31.41 15.70
C ASP A 254 2.39 -31.21 16.07
N HIS A 255 2.02 -30.02 16.56
CA HIS A 255 0.68 -29.71 17.06
C HIS A 255 -0.06 -28.58 16.32
N HIS A 256 0.54 -27.93 15.32
CA HIS A 256 -0.15 -26.87 14.55
C HIS A 256 -0.26 -27.22 13.06
N LYS A 257 -1.30 -27.99 12.72
CA LYS A 257 -1.76 -28.07 11.32
C LYS A 257 -2.31 -26.69 10.93
N LEU A 258 -1.72 -26.09 9.90
CA LEU A 258 -2.25 -24.85 9.33
C LEU A 258 -3.56 -25.14 8.61
N SER A 259 -4.55 -24.28 8.81
CA SER A 259 -5.85 -24.38 8.14
C SER A 259 -5.72 -24.09 6.64
N PRO A 260 -6.64 -24.58 5.80
CA PRO A 260 -6.68 -24.22 4.37
C PRO A 260 -6.76 -22.71 4.15
N ASP A 261 -7.50 -22.00 5.02
CA ASP A 261 -7.66 -20.54 5.00
C ASP A 261 -6.33 -19.80 5.09
N PHE A 262 -5.40 -20.29 5.91
CA PHE A 262 -4.05 -19.72 5.98
C PHE A 262 -3.35 -19.73 4.63
N PHE A 263 -3.43 -20.82 3.88
CA PHE A 263 -2.76 -20.91 2.57
C PHE A 263 -3.43 -20.00 1.55
N VAL A 264 -4.76 -19.93 1.57
CA VAL A 264 -5.53 -19.03 0.71
C VAL A 264 -5.19 -17.57 1.01
N ASP A 265 -5.25 -17.14 2.26
CA ASP A 265 -4.90 -15.78 2.71
C ASP A 265 -3.49 -15.37 2.28
N LYS A 266 -2.50 -16.27 2.43
CA LYS A 266 -1.12 -15.98 2.01
C LYS A 266 -0.94 -15.89 0.51
N LEU A 267 -1.65 -16.72 -0.26
CA LEU A 267 -1.60 -16.64 -1.73
C LEU A 267 -2.35 -15.42 -2.26
N ASP A 268 -3.48 -15.05 -1.66
CA ASP A 268 -4.21 -13.82 -1.96
C ASP A 268 -3.34 -12.58 -1.69
N LYS A 269 -2.78 -12.46 -0.48
CA LYS A 269 -1.88 -11.35 -0.12
C LYS A 269 -0.61 -11.28 -0.95
N ALA A 270 -0.16 -12.39 -1.55
CA ALA A 270 0.97 -12.43 -2.45
C ALA A 270 0.60 -12.10 -3.91
N GLY A 271 -0.71 -12.01 -4.24
CA GLY A 271 -1.19 -11.79 -5.60
C GLY A 271 -1.23 -13.06 -6.46
N ALA A 272 -1.15 -14.26 -5.87
CA ALA A 272 -1.27 -15.54 -6.57
C ALA A 272 -2.72 -16.01 -6.74
N LEU A 273 -3.61 -15.63 -5.80
CA LEU A 273 -5.04 -15.88 -5.87
C LEU A 273 -5.79 -14.55 -5.90
N VAL A 274 -7.01 -14.58 -6.44
CA VAL A 274 -7.96 -13.47 -6.37
C VAL A 274 -9.36 -14.03 -6.16
N TRP A 275 -10.21 -13.30 -5.42
CA TRP A 275 -11.60 -13.64 -5.22
C TRP A 275 -12.49 -13.05 -6.32
N ARG A 276 -13.20 -13.91 -7.05
CA ARG A 276 -14.20 -13.53 -8.08
C ARG A 276 -15.53 -14.25 -7.85
N GLY A 277 -16.02 -14.22 -6.61
CA GLY A 277 -17.11 -15.10 -6.13
C GLY A 277 -16.69 -16.55 -5.87
N ALA A 278 -15.44 -16.88 -6.23
CA ALA A 278 -14.68 -18.08 -5.91
C ALA A 278 -13.19 -17.73 -6.02
N TRP A 279 -12.31 -18.50 -5.38
CA TRP A 279 -10.86 -18.34 -5.47
C TRP A 279 -10.35 -18.83 -6.83
N VAL A 280 -9.57 -17.99 -7.50
CA VAL A 280 -9.00 -18.27 -8.82
C VAL A 280 -7.52 -17.90 -8.82
N ALA A 281 -6.68 -18.73 -9.44
CA ALA A 281 -5.30 -18.39 -9.71
C ALA A 281 -5.19 -17.16 -10.65
N THR A 282 -4.41 -16.17 -10.24
CA THR A 282 -4.03 -15.03 -11.09
C THR A 282 -3.07 -15.48 -12.19
N ASP A 283 -2.80 -14.62 -13.17
CA ASP A 283 -1.85 -14.95 -14.23
C ASP A 283 -0.43 -15.12 -13.69
N ALA A 284 0.00 -14.29 -12.73
CA ALA A 284 1.27 -14.46 -12.02
C ALA A 284 1.32 -15.80 -11.26
N GLY A 285 0.23 -16.17 -10.57
CA GLY A 285 0.12 -17.46 -9.90
C GLY A 285 0.26 -18.64 -10.87
N LYS A 286 -0.46 -18.61 -12.00
CA LYS A 286 -0.36 -19.65 -13.04
C LYS A 286 1.05 -19.75 -13.63
N GLN A 287 1.69 -18.61 -13.92
CA GLN A 287 3.07 -18.61 -14.44
C GLN A 287 4.06 -19.27 -13.48
N MET A 288 3.95 -18.96 -12.18
CA MET A 288 4.77 -19.56 -11.13
C MET A 288 4.52 -21.06 -11.00
N LEU A 289 3.26 -21.50 -11.06
CA LEU A 289 2.88 -22.90 -11.02
C LEU A 289 3.47 -23.69 -12.22
N GLU A 290 3.37 -23.14 -13.43
CA GLU A 290 3.93 -23.77 -14.63
C GLU A 290 5.46 -23.80 -14.62
N ALA A 291 6.12 -22.80 -14.02
CA ALA A 291 7.56 -22.84 -13.77
C ALA A 291 7.94 -23.97 -12.81
N HIS A 292 7.19 -24.14 -11.71
CA HIS A 292 7.42 -25.21 -10.75
C HIS A 292 7.19 -26.61 -11.35
N LYS A 293 6.09 -26.82 -12.11
CA LYS A 293 5.83 -28.09 -12.79
C LYS A 293 6.97 -28.49 -13.73
N ARG A 294 7.52 -27.53 -14.49
CA ARG A 294 8.69 -27.75 -15.37
C ARG A 294 9.94 -28.14 -14.58
N GLN A 295 10.21 -27.50 -13.45
CA GLN A 295 11.35 -27.82 -12.59
C GLN A 295 11.23 -29.24 -12.01
N THR A 296 10.05 -29.60 -11.50
CA THR A 296 9.78 -30.92 -10.93
C THR A 296 9.83 -32.02 -11.99
N ALA A 297 9.41 -31.75 -13.23
CA ALA A 297 9.54 -32.69 -14.35
C ALA A 297 11.00 -32.93 -14.76
N ASN A 298 11.84 -31.89 -14.75
CA ASN A 298 13.27 -32.01 -15.09
C ASN A 298 14.12 -32.66 -13.97
N ALA A 299 13.59 -32.72 -12.75
CA ALA A 299 14.26 -33.35 -11.61
C ALA A 299 13.96 -34.85 -11.45
N ARG A 300 13.06 -35.40 -12.28
CA ARG A 300 12.69 -36.82 -12.34
C ARG A 300 13.36 -37.52 -13.52
#